data_AF-A0A1Q8CS43-F1
#
_entry.id   AF-A0A1Q8CS43-F1
#
_cell.length_a   1.000
_cell.length_b   1.000
_cell.length_c   1.000
_cell.angle_alpha   90.00
_cell.angle_beta   90.00
_cell.angle_gamma   90.00
#
_symmetry.space_group_name_H-M   'P 1'
#
loop_
_entity.id
_entity.type
_entity.pdbx_description
1 polymer ?
#
loop_
_entity_poly.entity_id
_entity_poly.type
_entity_poly.pdbx_seq_one_letter_code
_entity_poly.pdbx_strand_id
1 'polypeptide(L)'
;MTFSVVGFSGAEESWGVAVATRFLAVGAMVPAAEFGVGALATQALTNMAYRAEGLASLREGRGAQEVVDTLVKGDDRREERQLGVVDRDGVAAAWTGGQCGAFADSRVGEGYAIQGNLLVGPEVLDAMERTWLSERTGLVDRLLATLAAGDAAGGDRRGRQSAAIYVVGPEGIAHGTRVRMDLRVDDAPEPIAELVRLRELQRRLEQRKR
;
A
#
# COMPACT_ATOMS: atom_id res chain seq x y z
N MET A 1 0.83 6.48 12.59
CA MET A 1 2.21 6.43 12.07
C MET A 1 2.28 5.16 11.28
N THR A 2 2.57 5.28 9.99
CA THR A 2 2.35 4.23 9.01
C THR A 2 3.05 4.68 7.75
N PHE A 3 3.67 3.76 7.02
CA PHE A 3 4.10 3.99 5.66
C PHE A 3 3.58 2.88 4.76
N SER A 4 3.23 3.25 3.55
CA SER A 4 2.67 2.32 2.58
C SER A 4 3.02 2.73 1.15
N VAL A 5 2.90 1.76 0.26
CA VAL A 5 2.98 1.94 -1.18
C VAL A 5 1.75 1.29 -1.81
N VAL A 6 1.06 2.04 -2.66
CA VAL A 6 0.07 1.55 -3.61
C VAL A 6 0.77 1.45 -4.96
N GLY A 7 0.62 0.33 -5.65
CA GLY A 7 1.37 0.07 -6.88
C GLY A 7 0.53 -0.61 -7.95
N PHE A 8 0.86 -0.31 -9.20
CA PHE A 8 0.34 -0.94 -10.42
C PHE A 8 1.50 -1.49 -11.25
N SER A 9 1.24 -2.62 -11.91
CA SER A 9 2.13 -3.18 -12.94
C SER A 9 1.31 -3.48 -14.20
N GLY A 10 1.54 -2.70 -15.27
CA GLY A 10 0.89 -2.93 -16.56
C GLY A 10 1.35 -4.23 -17.24
N ALA A 11 2.57 -4.68 -16.99
CA ALA A 11 3.08 -5.95 -17.54
C ALA A 11 2.42 -7.18 -16.91
N GLU A 12 1.95 -7.08 -15.67
CA GLU A 12 1.28 -8.18 -14.94
C GLU A 12 -0.23 -7.96 -14.78
N GLU A 13 -0.76 -6.83 -15.27
CA GLU A 13 -2.13 -6.36 -15.06
C GLU A 13 -2.56 -6.50 -13.58
N SER A 14 -1.72 -5.98 -12.68
CA SER A 14 -1.91 -6.18 -11.23
C SER A 14 -1.83 -4.87 -10.45
N TRP A 15 -2.56 -4.85 -9.34
CA TRP A 15 -2.59 -3.75 -8.38
C TRP A 15 -2.35 -4.29 -7.00
N GLY A 16 -1.77 -3.49 -6.12
CA GLY A 16 -1.60 -3.91 -4.75
C GLY A 16 -1.14 -2.81 -3.82
N VAL A 17 -1.10 -3.17 -2.55
CA VAL A 17 -0.69 -2.32 -1.46
C VAL A 17 0.23 -3.10 -0.55
N ALA A 18 1.31 -2.47 -0.11
CA ALA A 18 2.11 -2.93 1.02
C ALA A 18 2.18 -1.83 2.08
N VAL A 19 2.07 -2.21 3.36
CA VAL A 19 1.96 -1.28 4.49
C VAL A 19 2.65 -1.82 5.73
N ALA A 20 3.24 -0.92 6.54
CA ALA A 20 3.79 -1.23 7.86
C ALA A 20 3.52 -0.10 8.88
N THR A 21 3.45 -0.46 10.16
CA THR A 21 3.09 0.47 11.25
C THR A 21 3.49 -0.06 12.63
N ARG A 22 3.59 0.85 13.62
CA ARG A 22 3.44 0.54 15.05
C ARG A 22 1.96 0.60 15.47
N PHE A 23 1.16 -0.33 14.97
CA PHE A 23 -0.22 -0.57 15.38
C PHE A 23 -0.57 -2.05 15.07
N LEU A 24 -1.54 -2.63 15.77
CA LEU A 24 -1.92 -4.02 15.60
C LEU A 24 -2.69 -4.26 14.29
N ALA A 25 -2.40 -5.34 13.57
CA ALA A 25 -3.23 -5.86 12.48
C ALA A 25 -3.56 -4.87 11.33
N VAL A 26 -2.57 -4.10 10.86
CA VAL A 26 -2.77 -3.06 9.82
C VAL A 26 -3.37 -3.58 8.52
N GLY A 27 -3.11 -4.85 8.18
CA GLY A 27 -3.60 -5.47 6.96
C GLY A 27 -5.11 -5.56 6.86
N ALA A 28 -5.83 -5.56 7.99
CA ALA A 28 -7.29 -5.55 7.99
C ALA A 28 -7.88 -4.17 7.64
N MET A 29 -7.11 -3.09 7.82
CA MET A 29 -7.62 -1.72 7.82
C MET A 29 -7.21 -0.89 6.61
N VAL A 30 -5.95 -0.97 6.19
CA VAL A 30 -5.35 -0.02 5.22
C VAL A 30 -5.51 -0.48 3.77
N PRO A 31 -5.12 -1.72 3.40
CA PRO A 31 -5.09 -2.13 1.99
C PRO A 31 -6.47 -2.29 1.36
N ALA A 32 -6.66 -1.75 0.16
CA ALA A 32 -7.79 -2.08 -0.71
C ALA A 32 -7.31 -2.17 -2.16
N ALA A 33 -7.70 -3.23 -2.87
CA ALA A 33 -7.43 -3.37 -4.29
C ALA A 33 -8.50 -4.27 -4.93
N GLU A 34 -8.83 -3.98 -6.18
CA GLU A 34 -9.76 -4.76 -6.99
C GLU A 34 -9.23 -4.86 -8.43
N PHE A 35 -9.19 -6.09 -8.94
CA PHE A 35 -8.63 -6.38 -10.26
C PHE A 35 -9.43 -5.66 -11.35
N GLY A 36 -8.72 -4.94 -12.23
CA GLY A 36 -9.31 -4.14 -13.31
C GLY A 36 -9.95 -2.82 -12.85
N VAL A 37 -9.86 -2.49 -11.56
CA VAL A 37 -10.46 -1.29 -10.97
C VAL A 37 -9.40 -0.35 -10.41
N GLY A 38 -8.48 -0.86 -9.59
CA GLY A 38 -7.42 -0.06 -8.97
C GLY A 38 -7.07 -0.51 -7.56
N ALA A 39 -6.26 0.29 -6.87
CA ALA A 39 -5.88 0.10 -5.48
C ALA A 39 -5.78 1.42 -4.72
N LEU A 40 -5.93 1.35 -3.40
CA LEU A 40 -5.76 2.48 -2.50
C LEU A 40 -5.29 2.05 -1.10
N ALA A 41 -4.66 3.00 -0.41
CA ALA A 41 -4.28 2.88 0.99
C ALA A 41 -4.79 4.11 1.77
N THR A 42 -5.67 3.89 2.75
CA THR A 42 -6.10 4.92 3.71
C THR A 42 -5.43 4.72 5.06
N GLN A 43 -4.80 5.75 5.59
CA GLN A 43 -3.99 5.68 6.82
C GLN A 43 -4.01 7.00 7.60
N ALA A 44 -3.08 7.16 8.55
CA ALA A 44 -3.08 8.17 9.61
C ALA A 44 -4.24 7.94 10.59
N LEU A 45 -5.15 8.88 10.76
CA LEU A 45 -6.42 8.57 11.39
C LEU A 45 -7.30 7.85 10.35
N THR A 46 -7.10 6.53 10.21
CA THR A 46 -7.71 5.73 9.15
C THR A 46 -9.23 5.89 9.09
N ASN A 47 -9.75 6.16 7.89
CA ASN A 47 -11.19 6.12 7.60
C ASN A 47 -11.45 4.91 6.69
N MET A 48 -11.88 3.78 7.27
CA MET A 48 -12.10 2.55 6.50
C MET A 48 -13.18 2.68 5.41
N ALA A 49 -14.08 3.66 5.52
CA ALA A 49 -15.09 3.91 4.49
C ALA A 49 -14.46 4.27 3.13
N TYR A 50 -13.30 4.96 3.13
CA TYR A 50 -12.56 5.30 1.91
C TYR A 50 -12.21 4.06 1.06
N ARG A 51 -12.11 2.87 1.66
CA ARG A 51 -11.86 1.63 0.92
C ARG A 51 -13.03 1.25 0.04
N ALA A 52 -14.22 1.13 0.62
CA ALA A 52 -15.42 0.77 -0.11
C ALA A 52 -15.82 1.89 -1.09
N GLU A 53 -15.82 3.13 -0.63
CA GLU A 53 -16.23 4.29 -1.44
C GLU A 53 -15.24 4.58 -2.57
N GLY A 54 -13.92 4.52 -2.29
CA GLY A 54 -12.89 4.73 -3.29
C GLY A 54 -12.89 3.64 -4.37
N LEU A 55 -12.98 2.36 -3.99
CA LEU A 55 -13.11 1.28 -4.97
C LEU A 55 -14.41 1.38 -5.78
N ALA A 56 -15.52 1.79 -5.15
CA ALA A 56 -16.77 2.02 -5.88
C ALA A 56 -16.64 3.12 -6.93
N SER A 57 -16.01 4.24 -6.57
CA SER A 57 -15.76 5.36 -7.49
C SER A 57 -14.80 4.96 -8.62
N LEU A 58 -13.72 4.24 -8.34
CA LEU A 58 -12.85 3.68 -9.37
C LEU A 58 -13.59 2.71 -10.30
N ARG A 59 -14.54 1.93 -9.78
CA ARG A 59 -15.35 0.99 -10.58
C ARG A 59 -16.24 1.73 -11.56
N GLU A 60 -16.76 2.89 -11.18
CA GLU A 60 -17.51 3.82 -12.05
C GLU A 60 -16.64 4.47 -13.14
N GLY A 61 -15.32 4.26 -13.12
CA GLY A 61 -14.39 4.79 -14.12
C GLY A 61 -13.79 6.14 -13.77
N ARG A 62 -13.93 6.60 -12.52
CA ARG A 62 -13.29 7.82 -12.06
C ARG A 62 -11.78 7.62 -11.90
N GLY A 63 -11.01 8.64 -12.25
CA GLY A 63 -9.55 8.62 -12.12
C GLY A 63 -9.09 8.85 -10.67
N ALA A 64 -7.84 8.49 -10.38
CA ALA A 64 -7.29 8.54 -9.02
C ALA A 64 -7.44 9.92 -8.34
N GLN A 65 -7.18 11.03 -9.06
CA GLN A 65 -7.30 12.37 -8.50
C GLN A 65 -8.75 12.73 -8.13
N GLU A 66 -9.71 12.39 -8.98
CA GLU A 66 -11.12 12.67 -8.71
C GLU A 66 -11.62 11.89 -7.48
N VAL A 67 -11.16 10.65 -7.33
CA VAL A 67 -11.45 9.82 -6.15
C VAL A 67 -10.88 10.49 -4.89
N VAL A 68 -9.62 10.91 -4.91
CA VAL A 68 -8.98 11.62 -3.79
C VAL A 68 -9.77 12.88 -3.44
N ASP A 69 -10.04 13.75 -4.41
CA ASP A 69 -10.72 15.02 -4.21
C ASP A 69 -12.13 14.82 -3.62
N THR A 70 -12.87 13.84 -4.14
CA THR A 70 -14.24 13.54 -3.69
C THR A 70 -14.27 13.05 -2.26
N LEU A 71 -13.43 12.07 -1.91
CA LEU A 71 -13.39 11.51 -0.57
C LEU A 71 -12.94 12.56 0.46
N VAL A 72 -11.85 13.28 0.15
CA VAL A 72 -11.29 14.33 1.02
C VAL A 72 -12.27 15.47 1.25
N LYS A 73 -12.98 15.92 0.21
CA LYS A 73 -13.97 16.99 0.32
C LYS A 73 -15.14 16.60 1.24
N GLY A 74 -15.49 15.31 1.30
CA GLY A 74 -16.57 14.78 2.13
C GLY A 74 -16.20 14.50 3.59
N ASP A 75 -14.93 14.61 3.98
CA ASP A 75 -14.46 14.28 5.33
C ASP A 75 -14.04 15.54 6.10
N ASP A 76 -14.81 15.90 7.12
CA ASP A 76 -14.51 17.05 8.01
C ASP A 76 -13.16 16.89 8.74
N ARG A 77 -12.67 15.65 8.87
CA ARG A 77 -11.38 15.34 9.49
C ARG A 77 -10.29 15.07 8.47
N ARG A 78 -10.46 15.50 7.21
CA ARG A 78 -9.48 15.30 6.12
C ARG A 78 -8.04 15.66 6.48
N GLU A 79 -7.84 16.65 7.35
CA GLU A 79 -6.50 17.07 7.79
C GLU A 79 -5.79 16.00 8.65
N GLU A 80 -6.53 15.09 9.26
CA GLU A 80 -6.02 13.95 10.02
C GLU A 80 -5.90 12.68 9.16
N ARG A 81 -6.29 12.75 7.88
CA ARG A 81 -6.29 11.60 6.94
C ARG A 81 -5.08 11.63 6.04
N GLN A 82 -4.69 10.43 5.60
CA GLN A 82 -3.77 10.25 4.49
C GLN A 82 -4.31 9.16 3.56
N LEU A 83 -4.24 9.40 2.25
CA LEU A 83 -4.80 8.53 1.22
C LEU A 83 -3.86 8.47 0.02
N GLY A 84 -3.55 7.27 -0.46
CA GLY A 84 -2.93 7.05 -1.77
C GLY A 84 -3.84 6.22 -2.65
N VAL A 85 -3.92 6.53 -3.94
CA VAL A 85 -4.77 5.84 -4.92
C VAL A 85 -3.98 5.63 -6.20
N VAL A 86 -4.13 4.45 -6.81
CA VAL A 86 -3.71 4.14 -8.18
C VAL A 86 -4.90 3.54 -8.91
N ASP A 87 -5.32 4.17 -10.01
CA ASP A 87 -6.47 3.72 -10.78
C ASP A 87 -6.15 2.59 -11.78
N ARG A 88 -7.15 2.21 -12.58
CA ARG A 88 -7.05 1.13 -13.57
C ARG A 88 -6.02 1.40 -14.68
N ASP A 89 -5.66 2.65 -14.91
CA ASP A 89 -4.72 3.04 -15.97
C ASP A 89 -3.32 3.28 -15.39
N GLY A 90 -3.13 3.05 -14.08
CA GLY A 90 -1.87 3.27 -13.39
C GLY A 90 -1.61 4.74 -13.06
N VAL A 91 -2.61 5.62 -13.23
CA VAL A 91 -2.50 7.01 -12.80
C VAL A 91 -2.68 7.05 -11.28
N ALA A 92 -1.82 7.81 -10.62
CA ALA A 92 -1.75 7.85 -9.17
C ALA A 92 -2.05 9.25 -8.64
N ALA A 93 -2.64 9.29 -7.43
CA ALA A 93 -2.89 10.51 -6.69
C ALA A 93 -2.80 10.23 -5.19
N ALA A 94 -2.50 11.27 -4.41
CA ALA A 94 -2.41 11.16 -2.96
C ALA A 94 -2.92 12.42 -2.26
N TRP A 95 -3.35 12.25 -1.01
CA TRP A 95 -3.66 13.31 -0.06
C TRP A 95 -2.91 13.06 1.24
N THR A 96 -2.24 14.09 1.75
CA THR A 96 -1.66 14.10 3.09
C THR A 96 -2.20 15.32 3.83
N GLY A 97 -3.09 15.10 4.80
CA GLY A 97 -3.64 16.17 5.61
C GLY A 97 -2.59 16.81 6.54
N GLY A 98 -2.75 18.10 6.83
CA GLY A 98 -1.78 18.90 7.59
C GLY A 98 -1.64 18.52 9.07
N GLN A 99 -2.47 17.62 9.58
CA GLN A 99 -2.51 17.17 10.98
C GLN A 99 -2.11 15.69 11.14
N CYS A 100 -1.38 15.12 10.17
CA CYS A 100 -0.88 13.74 10.20
C CYS A 100 0.38 13.52 11.09
N GLY A 101 0.72 14.46 11.97
CA GLY A 101 1.81 14.34 12.95
C GLY A 101 3.18 14.87 12.50
N ALA A 102 4.25 14.46 13.19
CA ALA A 102 5.58 15.09 13.16
C ALA A 102 6.22 15.23 11.76
N PHE A 103 6.20 14.16 10.95
CA PHE A 103 6.54 14.22 9.53
C PHE A 103 5.55 13.35 8.77
N ALA A 104 4.83 13.96 7.83
CA ALA A 104 3.91 13.25 6.96
C ALA A 104 3.98 13.86 5.56
N ASP A 105 4.11 13.01 4.55
CA ASP A 105 4.22 13.41 3.16
C ASP A 105 3.92 12.22 2.23
N SER A 106 3.92 12.47 0.93
CA SER A 106 3.70 11.49 -0.14
C SER A 106 4.63 11.70 -1.34
N ARG A 107 4.82 10.65 -2.13
CA ARG A 107 5.46 10.63 -3.45
C ARG A 107 4.51 9.95 -4.43
N VAL A 108 4.30 10.57 -5.57
CA VAL A 108 3.38 10.09 -6.60
C VAL A 108 4.11 10.08 -7.93
N GLY A 109 3.98 9.00 -8.67
CA GLY A 109 4.52 8.87 -10.01
C GLY A 109 3.80 7.80 -10.81
N GLU A 110 4.37 7.44 -11.95
CA GLU A 110 3.75 6.48 -12.86
C GLU A 110 3.59 5.10 -12.19
N GLY A 111 2.33 4.70 -11.99
CA GLY A 111 1.98 3.42 -11.41
C GLY A 111 2.15 3.33 -9.89
N TYR A 112 2.37 4.43 -9.16
CA TYR A 112 2.49 4.36 -7.69
C TYR A 112 2.09 5.61 -6.91
N ALA A 113 1.61 5.36 -5.70
CA ALA A 113 1.46 6.35 -4.63
C ALA A 113 2.12 5.81 -3.34
N ILE A 114 3.18 6.47 -2.89
CA ILE A 114 3.89 6.18 -1.65
C ILE A 114 3.53 7.26 -0.64
N GLN A 115 3.14 6.87 0.57
CA GLN A 115 2.77 7.83 1.61
C GLN A 115 3.22 7.34 2.98
N GLY A 116 3.55 8.30 3.83
CA GLY A 116 3.90 8.01 5.22
C GLY A 116 3.46 9.13 6.15
N ASN A 117 3.05 8.76 7.35
CA ASN A 117 2.76 9.69 8.42
C ASN A 117 3.55 9.33 9.66
N LEU A 118 3.86 10.37 10.43
CA LEU A 118 4.59 10.30 11.68
C LEU A 118 5.99 9.65 11.51
N LEU A 119 6.61 9.73 10.34
CA LEU A 119 7.90 9.08 10.05
C LEU A 119 9.06 9.70 10.83
N VAL A 120 10.22 9.03 10.80
CA VAL A 120 11.48 9.60 11.33
C VAL A 120 11.97 10.80 10.51
N GLY A 121 11.67 10.83 9.21
CA GLY A 121 12.05 11.92 8.29
C GLY A 121 11.72 11.61 6.82
N PRO A 122 12.01 12.55 5.89
CA PRO A 122 11.77 12.41 4.45
C PRO A 122 12.55 11.26 3.81
N GLU A 123 13.71 10.90 4.37
CA GLU A 123 14.58 9.83 3.87
C GLU A 123 13.89 8.47 3.75
N VAL A 124 12.85 8.24 4.54
CA VAL A 124 11.99 7.05 4.45
C VAL A 124 11.28 6.99 3.11
N LEU A 125 10.60 8.07 2.73
CA LEU A 125 9.87 8.15 1.47
C LEU A 125 10.83 8.17 0.28
N ASP A 126 11.95 8.87 0.40
CA ASP A 126 12.96 8.93 -0.65
C ASP A 126 13.60 7.55 -0.89
N ALA A 127 13.83 6.76 0.17
CA ALA A 127 14.30 5.37 0.04
C ALA A 127 13.27 4.49 -0.65
N MET A 128 11.99 4.56 -0.24
CA MET A 128 10.89 3.83 -0.87
C MET A 128 10.78 4.18 -2.36
N GLU A 129 10.76 5.46 -2.71
CA GLU A 129 10.62 5.91 -4.10
C GLU A 129 11.80 5.47 -4.96
N ARG A 130 13.05 5.65 -4.48
CA ARG A 130 14.25 5.16 -5.19
C ARG A 130 14.16 3.67 -5.46
N THR A 131 13.80 2.87 -4.46
CA THR A 131 13.68 1.42 -4.61
C THR A 131 12.57 1.06 -5.60
N TRP A 132 11.40 1.68 -5.52
CA TRP A 132 10.34 1.48 -6.49
C TRP A 132 10.84 1.76 -7.91
N LEU A 133 11.50 2.89 -8.14
CA LEU A 133 11.98 3.31 -9.46
C LEU A 133 13.14 2.46 -10.00
N SER A 134 13.95 1.83 -9.14
CA SER A 134 15.06 0.96 -9.57
C SER A 134 14.65 -0.50 -9.76
N GLU A 135 13.69 -0.98 -8.98
CA GLU A 135 13.31 -2.39 -8.94
C GLU A 135 12.53 -2.78 -10.21
N ARG A 136 12.82 -3.96 -10.75
CA ARG A 136 12.25 -4.48 -12.01
C ARG A 136 11.63 -5.87 -11.83
N THR A 137 11.57 -6.38 -10.60
CA THR A 137 10.81 -7.59 -10.27
C THR A 137 9.31 -7.43 -10.47
N GLY A 138 8.58 -8.54 -10.37
CA GLY A 138 7.12 -8.54 -10.34
C GLY A 138 6.52 -7.73 -9.19
N LEU A 139 5.24 -7.37 -9.30
CA LEU A 139 4.61 -6.36 -8.44
C LEU A 139 4.70 -6.71 -6.95
N VAL A 140 4.45 -7.97 -6.59
CA VAL A 140 4.52 -8.45 -5.20
C VAL A 140 5.89 -8.16 -4.58
N ASP A 141 6.95 -8.52 -5.30
CA ASP A 141 8.31 -8.42 -4.78
C ASP A 141 8.81 -6.98 -4.81
N ARG A 142 8.37 -6.19 -5.80
CA ARG A 142 8.62 -4.74 -5.88
C ARG A 142 7.99 -3.98 -4.71
N LEU A 143 6.74 -4.31 -4.34
CA LEU A 143 6.06 -3.75 -3.19
C LEU A 143 6.77 -4.10 -1.88
N LEU A 144 7.20 -5.36 -1.69
CA LEU A 144 7.94 -5.79 -0.52
C LEU A 144 9.31 -5.11 -0.41
N ALA A 145 10.06 -5.03 -1.51
CA ALA A 145 11.35 -4.35 -1.55
C ALA A 145 11.21 -2.86 -1.21
N THR A 146 10.19 -2.21 -1.77
CA THR A 146 9.87 -0.80 -1.47
C THR A 146 9.56 -0.61 0.01
N LEU A 147 8.71 -1.46 0.59
CA LEU A 147 8.36 -1.39 2.01
C LEU A 147 9.59 -1.64 2.91
N ALA A 148 10.44 -2.61 2.56
CA ALA A 148 11.67 -2.90 3.30
C ALA A 148 12.67 -1.74 3.25
N ALA A 149 12.77 -1.02 2.13
CA ALA A 149 13.64 0.15 2.01
C ALA A 149 13.19 1.30 2.93
N GLY A 150 11.89 1.53 3.06
CA GLY A 150 11.34 2.51 4.00
C GLY A 150 11.66 2.16 5.45
N ASP A 151 11.55 0.88 5.82
CA ASP A 151 11.89 0.42 7.17
C ASP A 151 13.39 0.52 7.48
N ALA A 152 14.25 0.18 6.52
CA ALA A 152 15.70 0.31 6.66
C ALA A 152 16.15 1.77 6.82
N ALA A 153 15.40 2.72 6.26
CA ALA A 153 15.59 4.15 6.44
C ALA A 153 15.01 4.68 7.78
N GLY A 154 14.47 3.80 8.63
CA GLY A 154 14.00 4.10 9.99
C GLY A 154 12.47 4.11 10.15
N GLY A 155 11.72 4.15 9.04
CA GLY A 155 10.27 3.92 9.01
C GLY A 155 9.43 4.70 10.03
N ASP A 156 8.63 3.96 10.79
CA ASP A 156 7.77 4.45 11.86
C ASP A 156 8.61 4.78 13.10
N ARG A 157 8.63 6.07 13.47
CA ARG A 157 9.33 6.62 14.64
C ARG A 157 8.99 5.95 15.98
N ARG A 158 7.85 5.26 16.14
CA ARG A 158 7.48 4.53 17.37
C ARG A 158 8.00 3.09 17.35
N GLY A 159 8.59 2.66 16.24
CA GLY A 159 9.10 1.31 16.00
C GLY A 159 8.18 0.49 15.12
N ARG A 160 8.21 -0.83 15.32
CA ARG A 160 7.57 -1.81 14.44
C ARG A 160 6.51 -2.61 15.19
N GLN A 161 5.47 -3.06 14.48
CA GLN A 161 4.49 -3.98 15.04
C GLN A 161 3.79 -4.84 14.00
N SER A 162 3.20 -4.26 12.96
CA SER A 162 2.48 -5.02 11.97
C SER A 162 2.79 -4.56 10.55
N ALA A 163 2.62 -5.49 9.61
CA ALA A 163 2.78 -5.23 8.19
C ALA A 163 1.88 -6.15 7.37
N ALA A 164 1.50 -5.70 6.17
CA ALA A 164 0.74 -6.51 5.24
C ALA A 164 1.09 -6.20 3.79
N ILE A 165 0.83 -7.18 2.92
CA ILE A 165 0.80 -7.01 1.47
C ILE A 165 -0.48 -7.63 0.91
N TYR A 166 -1.19 -6.87 0.08
CA TYR A 166 -2.40 -7.30 -0.61
C TYR A 166 -2.29 -6.97 -2.09
N VAL A 167 -2.34 -7.98 -2.95
CA VAL A 167 -2.18 -7.85 -4.41
C VAL A 167 -3.27 -8.60 -5.12
N VAL A 168 -3.81 -8.00 -6.17
CA VAL A 168 -4.80 -8.59 -7.09
C VAL A 168 -4.25 -8.60 -8.51
N GLY A 169 -4.68 -9.54 -9.34
CA GLY A 169 -4.29 -9.63 -10.74
C GLY A 169 -5.12 -10.64 -11.53
N PRO A 170 -4.72 -10.98 -12.78
CA PRO A 170 -5.52 -11.80 -13.66
C PRO A 170 -5.72 -13.22 -13.13
N GLU A 171 -4.72 -13.79 -12.45
CA GLU A 171 -4.84 -15.10 -11.81
C GLU A 171 -4.73 -14.94 -10.30
N GLY A 172 -5.62 -15.54 -9.52
CA GLY A 172 -5.53 -15.53 -8.05
C GLY A 172 -4.82 -16.76 -7.48
N ILE A 173 -4.55 -16.74 -6.17
CA ILE A 173 -3.92 -17.84 -5.41
C ILE A 173 -4.77 -19.12 -5.36
N ALA A 174 -6.07 -19.00 -5.62
CA ALA A 174 -7.03 -20.09 -5.56
C ALA A 174 -8.15 -19.87 -6.59
N HIS A 175 -8.93 -20.93 -6.86
CA HIS A 175 -10.07 -20.86 -7.76
C HIS A 175 -11.11 -19.86 -7.25
N GLY A 176 -11.66 -19.04 -8.16
CA GLY A 176 -12.74 -18.10 -7.86
C GLY A 176 -12.31 -16.77 -7.23
N THR A 177 -11.01 -16.50 -7.10
CA THR A 177 -10.50 -15.22 -6.59
C THR A 177 -9.51 -14.56 -7.56
N ARG A 178 -9.41 -13.22 -7.48
CA ARG A 178 -8.37 -12.42 -8.15
C ARG A 178 -7.24 -12.01 -7.21
N VAL A 179 -7.31 -12.40 -5.93
CA VAL A 179 -6.27 -12.14 -4.94
C VAL A 179 -5.04 -12.98 -5.29
N ARG A 180 -3.94 -12.31 -5.65
CA ARG A 180 -2.61 -12.89 -5.91
C ARG A 180 -1.75 -13.00 -4.66
N MET A 181 -2.01 -12.12 -3.70
CA MET A 181 -1.28 -12.09 -2.43
C MET A 181 -2.17 -11.49 -1.35
N ASP A 182 -2.24 -12.15 -0.20
CA ASP A 182 -2.73 -11.57 1.05
C ASP A 182 -1.90 -12.17 2.18
N LEU A 183 -0.79 -11.51 2.52
CA LEU A 183 0.06 -11.91 3.64
C LEU A 183 0.00 -10.81 4.70
N ARG A 184 -0.17 -11.23 5.94
CA ARG A 184 -0.32 -10.35 7.09
C ARG A 184 0.54 -10.84 8.24
N VAL A 185 1.22 -9.88 8.86
CA VAL A 185 1.90 -10.06 10.13
C VAL A 185 1.26 -9.06 11.07
N ASP A 186 0.33 -9.54 11.88
CA ASP A 186 -0.54 -8.66 12.68
C ASP A 186 0.14 -8.16 13.96
N ASP A 187 1.16 -8.86 14.46
CA ASP A 187 2.04 -8.47 15.57
C ASP A 187 3.39 -9.22 15.48
N ALA A 188 4.48 -8.48 15.33
CA ALA A 188 5.85 -8.99 15.38
C ALA A 188 6.84 -7.84 15.68
N PRO A 189 8.01 -8.14 16.28
CA PRO A 189 9.06 -7.13 16.45
C PRO A 189 9.65 -6.67 15.11
N GLU A 190 9.71 -7.55 14.11
CA GLU A 190 10.27 -7.29 12.78
C GLU A 190 9.26 -7.75 11.70
N PRO A 191 8.12 -7.07 11.53
CA PRO A 191 7.00 -7.55 10.75
C PRO A 191 7.26 -7.60 9.24
N ILE A 192 8.12 -6.73 8.72
CA ILE A 192 8.49 -6.74 7.29
C ILE A 192 9.43 -7.91 6.98
N ALA A 193 10.40 -8.19 7.85
CA ALA A 193 11.24 -9.38 7.72
C ALA A 193 10.39 -10.66 7.74
N GLU A 194 9.37 -10.69 8.59
CA GLU A 194 8.42 -11.80 8.64
C GLU A 194 7.57 -11.91 7.37
N LEU A 195 7.11 -10.80 6.78
CA LEU A 195 6.45 -10.83 5.47
C LEU A 195 7.35 -11.42 4.37
N VAL A 196 8.64 -11.04 4.36
CA VAL A 196 9.62 -11.59 3.40
C VAL A 196 9.78 -13.10 3.61
N ARG A 197 9.90 -13.55 4.86
CA ARG A 197 9.95 -14.99 5.20
C ARG A 197 8.71 -15.74 4.73
N LEU A 198 7.52 -15.17 4.92
CA LEU A 198 6.25 -15.74 4.45
C LEU A 198 6.19 -15.82 2.92
N ARG A 199 6.66 -14.79 2.21
CA ARG A 199 6.77 -14.78 0.75
C ARG A 199 7.70 -15.89 0.23
N GLU A 200 8.85 -16.10 0.87
CA GLU A 200 9.76 -17.19 0.52
C GLU A 200 9.16 -18.57 0.80
N LEU A 201 8.44 -18.72 1.92
CA LEU A 201 7.73 -19.95 2.22
C LEU A 201 6.68 -20.27 1.15
N GLN A 202 5.90 -19.29 0.73
CA GLN A 202 4.90 -19.44 -0.32
C GLN A 202 5.53 -19.89 -1.65
N ARG A 203 6.62 -19.23 -2.09
CA ARG A 203 7.35 -19.62 -3.32
C ARG A 203 7.81 -21.08 -3.28
N ARG A 204 8.32 -21.54 -2.14
CA ARG A 204 8.73 -22.94 -1.96
C ARG A 204 7.54 -23.90 -2.04
N LEU A 205 6.38 -23.52 -1.51
CA LEU A 205 5.16 -24.33 -1.57
C LEU A 205 4.59 -24.40 -3.01
N GLU A 206 4.67 -23.32 -3.77
CA GLU A 206 4.25 -23.28 -5.19
C GLU A 206 5.13 -24.18 -6.06
N GLN A 207 6.45 -24.20 -5.82
CA GLN A 207 7.39 -25.07 -6.54
C GLN A 207 7.13 -26.55 -6.31
N ARG A 208 6.64 -26.95 -5.13
CA ARG A 208 6.30 -28.35 -4.81
C ARG A 208 5.05 -28.87 -5.50
N LYS A 209 4.19 -27.98 -6.01
CA LYS A 209 2.94 -28.32 -6.70
C LYS A 209 3.12 -28.50 -8.22
N ARG A 210 4.30 -28.16 -8.75
CA ARG A 210 4.70 -28.34 -10.15
C ARG A 210 5.45 -29.65 -10.29
#